data_AF-A0A381SPJ7-F1
#
_entry.id   AF-A0A381SPJ7-F1
#
_cell.length_a   1.000
_cell.length_b   1.000
_cell.length_c   1.000
_cell.angle_alpha   90.00
_cell.angle_beta   90.00
_cell.angle_gamma   90.00
#
_symmetry.space_group_name_H-M   'P 1'
#
loop_
_entity.id
_entity.type
_entity.pdbx_description
1 polymer ?
#
loop_
_entity_poly.entity_id
_entity_poly.type
_entity_poly.pdbx_seq_one_letter_code
_entity_poly.pdbx_strand_id
1 'polypeptide(L)'
;MILGDICTRSCGFCAVQTGKPTWNDPLEPYRTAMAVKKMDLMHVVVTSVDRDDLKDNYGSEVWAETINQIHEHVPDCTVEVLTPDFKGHQPALNTVFAAEPEIFSHNVECVERISKKVRSQADWQRSMEVLRLSVDCGLHTKTGMMVGLGETFDEVVATMKQVRKLGVAIFTLGQYLQPTKKHFPVQRYLSDREFTDYKKIGLDLGYQVVESGALVRSSYHAHEQARIVIGNKS
;
A
#
# COMPACT_ATOMS: atom_id res chain seq x y z
N MET A 1 2.74 12.01 -1.95
CA MET A 1 1.36 11.78 -1.51
C MET A 1 0.50 12.71 -2.33
N ILE A 2 -0.46 12.18 -3.08
CA ILE A 2 -1.41 12.93 -3.92
C ILE A 2 -2.75 13.07 -3.19
N LEU A 3 -3.66 13.88 -3.74
CA LEU A 3 -5.01 14.17 -3.25
C LEU A 3 -5.04 14.90 -1.89
N GLY A 4 -3.95 15.58 -1.56
CA GLY A 4 -3.78 16.38 -0.33
C GLY A 4 -3.31 15.58 0.88
N ASP A 5 -3.48 16.17 2.06
CA ASP A 5 -2.97 15.70 3.35
C ASP A 5 -4.06 15.54 4.43
N ILE A 6 -5.33 15.79 4.06
CA ILE A 6 -6.51 15.59 4.91
C ILE A 6 -7.27 14.36 4.40
N CYS A 7 -7.47 13.37 5.26
CA CYS A 7 -8.11 12.10 4.93
C CYS A 7 -9.57 12.07 5.39
N THR A 8 -10.47 11.51 4.57
CA THR A 8 -11.87 11.28 4.98
C THR A 8 -12.04 10.14 5.99
N ARG A 9 -10.97 9.39 6.27
CA ARG A 9 -10.94 8.26 7.20
C ARG A 9 -10.04 8.54 8.40
N SER A 10 -10.23 7.75 9.46
CA SER A 10 -9.59 7.93 10.77
C SER A 10 -9.05 6.60 11.28
N CYS A 11 -8.16 5.98 10.51
CA CYS A 11 -7.47 4.76 10.91
C CYS A 11 -6.71 5.01 12.21
N GLY A 12 -6.89 4.15 13.22
CA GLY A 12 -6.36 4.37 14.57
C GLY A 12 -4.84 4.38 14.65
N PHE A 13 -4.13 3.93 13.63
CA PHE A 13 -2.66 3.92 13.54
C PHE A 13 -2.07 5.08 12.74
N CYS A 14 -2.89 5.77 11.93
CA CYS A 14 -2.40 6.67 10.90
C CYS A 14 -2.27 8.09 11.44
N ALA A 15 -1.14 8.74 11.18
CA ALA A 15 -0.85 10.10 11.63
C ALA A 15 -1.45 11.20 10.74
N VAL A 16 -2.02 10.83 9.58
CA VAL A 16 -2.63 11.78 8.64
C VAL A 16 -3.87 12.41 9.28
N GLN A 17 -4.04 13.72 9.08
CA GLN A 17 -5.14 14.46 9.67
C GLN A 17 -6.48 13.99 9.08
N THR A 18 -7.42 13.60 9.94
CA THR A 18 -8.80 13.34 9.50
C THR A 18 -9.57 14.66 9.33
N GLY A 19 -10.31 14.77 8.23
CA GLY A 19 -11.18 15.91 7.98
C GLY A 19 -11.89 15.82 6.63
N LYS A 20 -12.53 16.92 6.23
CA LYS A 20 -13.06 17.06 4.87
C LYS A 20 -11.99 17.74 4.01
N PRO A 21 -11.47 17.08 2.96
CA PRO A 21 -10.57 17.72 2.01
C PRO A 21 -11.22 18.98 1.41
N THR A 22 -10.46 20.06 1.32
CA THR A 22 -10.91 21.32 0.71
C THR A 22 -10.27 21.58 -0.65
N TRP A 23 -9.26 20.77 -1.00
CA TRP A 23 -8.42 20.96 -2.18
C TRP A 23 -8.69 19.86 -3.21
N ASN A 24 -8.81 20.27 -4.47
CA ASN A 24 -8.70 19.39 -5.62
C ASN A 24 -7.84 20.10 -6.67
N ASP A 25 -6.76 19.46 -7.11
CA ASP A 25 -5.83 20.04 -8.07
C ASP A 25 -5.83 19.27 -9.39
N PRO A 26 -6.34 19.88 -10.47
CA PRO A 26 -6.26 19.24 -11.78
C PRO A 26 -4.82 19.04 -12.28
N LEU A 27 -3.85 19.82 -11.78
CA LEU A 27 -2.45 19.78 -12.22
C LEU A 27 -1.53 19.01 -11.25
N GLU A 28 -2.04 18.41 -10.16
CA GLU A 28 -1.24 17.57 -9.26
C GLU A 28 -0.57 16.38 -9.97
N PRO A 29 -1.22 15.64 -10.88
CA PRO A 29 -0.55 14.58 -11.65
C PRO A 29 0.70 15.05 -12.39
N TYR A 30 0.57 16.10 -13.21
CA TYR A 30 1.68 16.68 -13.96
C TYR A 30 2.79 17.20 -13.04
N ARG A 31 2.44 17.93 -11.97
CA ARG A 31 3.45 18.44 -11.02
C ARG A 31 4.15 17.31 -10.28
N THR A 32 3.46 16.20 -10.00
CA THR A 32 4.07 15.01 -9.41
C THR A 32 5.11 14.42 -10.37
N ALA A 33 4.76 14.23 -11.65
CA ALA A 33 5.71 13.77 -12.66
C ALA A 33 6.92 14.70 -12.82
N MET A 34 6.71 16.02 -12.81
CA MET A 34 7.81 16.99 -12.86
C MET A 34 8.69 16.94 -11.62
N ALA A 35 8.13 16.67 -10.44
CA ALA A 35 8.91 16.47 -9.22
C ALA A 35 9.77 15.20 -9.30
N VAL A 36 9.19 14.08 -9.76
CA VAL A 36 9.90 12.82 -10.03
C VAL A 36 11.05 13.05 -11.00
N LYS A 37 10.79 13.75 -12.11
CA LYS A 37 11.79 14.11 -13.12
C LYS A 37 12.93 14.95 -12.54
N LYS A 38 12.60 15.99 -11.78
CA LYS A 38 13.58 16.89 -11.18
C LYS A 38 14.48 16.16 -10.16
N MET A 39 13.95 15.15 -9.49
CA MET A 39 14.68 14.34 -8.52
C MET A 39 15.46 13.18 -9.16
N ASP A 40 15.29 12.94 -10.46
CA ASP A 40 15.95 11.88 -11.23
C ASP A 40 15.74 10.48 -10.59
N LEU A 41 14.49 10.18 -10.24
CA LEU A 41 14.15 8.93 -9.56
C LEU A 41 14.03 7.77 -10.54
N MET A 42 14.68 6.65 -10.23
CA MET A 42 14.52 5.38 -10.95
C MET A 42 13.26 4.60 -10.54
N HIS A 43 12.73 4.89 -9.35
CA HIS A 43 11.52 4.26 -8.82
C HIS A 43 10.79 5.26 -7.91
N VAL A 44 9.48 5.34 -8.05
CA VAL A 44 8.63 6.21 -7.23
C VAL A 44 7.47 5.42 -6.63
N VAL A 45 7.21 5.63 -5.34
CA VAL A 45 6.02 5.13 -4.65
C VAL A 45 5.03 6.28 -4.51
N VAL A 46 3.86 6.15 -5.15
CA VAL A 46 2.76 7.11 -5.06
C VAL A 46 1.71 6.59 -4.08
N THR A 47 1.28 7.43 -3.13
CA THR A 47 0.20 7.11 -2.20
C THR A 47 -0.76 8.30 -2.07
N SER A 48 -1.95 8.10 -1.51
CA SER A 48 -2.92 9.17 -1.26
C SER A 48 -3.60 9.02 0.09
N VAL A 49 -4.27 10.10 0.50
CA VAL A 49 -5.35 10.02 1.49
C VAL A 49 -6.60 9.38 0.89
N ASP A 50 -7.52 8.88 1.73
CA ASP A 50 -8.85 8.48 1.25
C ASP A 50 -9.70 9.72 0.90
N ARG A 51 -10.39 9.64 -0.25
CA ARG A 51 -11.27 10.68 -0.80
C ARG A 51 -12.71 10.18 -0.94
N ASP A 52 -13.29 9.73 0.16
CA ASP A 52 -14.69 9.26 0.19
C ASP A 52 -15.71 10.38 -0.12
N ASP A 53 -15.26 11.63 -0.16
CA ASP A 53 -16.03 12.80 -0.61
C ASP A 53 -16.23 12.85 -2.13
N LEU A 54 -15.35 12.22 -2.91
CA LEU A 54 -15.44 12.10 -4.37
C LEU A 54 -16.28 10.86 -4.74
N LYS A 55 -17.61 11.02 -4.73
CA LYS A 55 -18.56 9.89 -4.76
C LYS A 55 -18.51 9.03 -6.02
N ASP A 56 -18.07 9.55 -7.15
CA ASP A 56 -18.15 8.85 -8.43
C ASP A 56 -16.94 7.93 -8.67
N ASN A 57 -15.75 8.37 -8.28
CA ASN A 57 -14.50 7.68 -8.63
C ASN A 57 -13.48 7.59 -7.49
N TYR A 58 -13.75 8.17 -6.31
CA TYR A 58 -12.86 8.15 -5.14
C TYR A 58 -11.44 8.71 -5.43
N GLY A 59 -11.31 9.56 -6.44
CA GLY A 59 -10.03 10.12 -6.90
C GLY A 59 -9.21 9.22 -7.83
N SER A 60 -9.73 8.07 -8.27
CA SER A 60 -9.00 7.12 -9.13
C SER A 60 -8.52 7.70 -10.47
N GLU A 61 -9.20 8.71 -11.01
CA GLU A 61 -8.70 9.42 -12.21
C GLU A 61 -7.39 10.16 -11.96
N VAL A 62 -7.24 10.78 -10.78
CA VAL A 62 -5.97 11.46 -10.40
C VAL A 62 -4.86 10.43 -10.23
N TRP A 63 -5.18 9.24 -9.71
CA TRP A 63 -4.23 8.13 -9.64
C TRP A 63 -3.74 7.70 -11.03
N ALA A 64 -4.67 7.38 -11.93
CA ALA A 64 -4.35 6.96 -13.29
C ALA A 64 -3.55 8.03 -14.04
N GLU A 65 -4.00 9.29 -13.96
CA GLU A 65 -3.30 10.40 -14.61
C GLU A 65 -1.91 10.63 -14.01
N THR A 66 -1.72 10.43 -12.71
CA THR A 66 -0.39 10.57 -12.09
C THR A 66 0.57 9.51 -12.62
N ILE A 67 0.11 8.26 -12.78
CA ILE A 67 0.92 7.18 -13.36
C ILE A 67 1.28 7.52 -14.81
N ASN A 68 0.29 7.88 -15.63
CA ASN A 68 0.49 8.24 -17.04
C ASN A 68 1.48 9.39 -17.22
N GLN A 69 1.35 10.45 -16.41
CA GLN A 69 2.24 11.61 -16.45
C GLN A 69 3.68 11.25 -16.08
N ILE A 70 3.88 10.33 -15.11
CA ILE A 70 5.22 9.85 -14.76
C ILE A 70 5.80 9.03 -15.91
N HIS A 71 5.03 8.09 -16.48
CA HIS A 71 5.48 7.28 -17.62
C HIS A 71 5.81 8.14 -18.85
N GLU A 72 5.02 9.19 -19.12
CA GLU A 72 5.26 10.11 -20.25
C GLU A 72 6.55 10.93 -20.06
N HIS A 73 6.76 11.46 -18.85
CA HIS A 73 7.82 12.44 -18.62
C HIS A 73 9.12 11.87 -18.06
N VAL A 74 9.07 10.66 -17.50
CA VAL A 74 10.16 9.93 -16.86
C VAL A 74 10.05 8.42 -17.19
N PRO A 75 10.15 8.02 -18.47
CA PRO A 75 9.83 6.65 -18.93
C PRO A 75 10.65 5.53 -18.26
N ASP A 76 11.86 5.84 -17.81
CA ASP A 76 12.75 4.89 -17.12
C ASP A 76 12.42 4.74 -15.62
N CYS A 77 11.55 5.60 -15.08
CA CYS A 77 11.07 5.50 -13.71
C CYS A 77 9.97 4.44 -13.60
N THR A 78 10.15 3.49 -12.68
CA THR A 78 9.10 2.54 -12.33
C THR A 78 8.17 3.13 -11.27
N VAL A 79 6.87 2.84 -11.36
CA VAL A 79 5.81 3.39 -10.51
C VAL A 79 5.21 2.27 -9.66
N GLU A 80 5.35 2.41 -8.35
CA GLU A 80 4.56 1.66 -7.37
C GLU A 80 3.42 2.54 -6.86
N VAL A 81 2.20 2.01 -6.80
CA VAL A 81 1.07 2.70 -6.15
C VAL A 81 0.68 2.01 -4.87
N LEU A 82 0.45 2.77 -3.79
CA LEU A 82 -0.12 2.30 -2.52
C LEU A 82 -1.51 2.90 -2.34
N THR A 83 -2.53 2.20 -2.84
CA THR A 83 -3.88 2.76 -3.00
C THR A 83 -4.76 2.55 -1.76
N PRO A 84 -5.78 3.41 -1.56
CA PRO A 84 -6.92 3.08 -0.72
C PRO A 84 -7.72 1.90 -1.31
N ASP A 85 -8.78 1.48 -0.62
CA ASP A 85 -9.67 0.42 -1.09
C ASP A 85 -10.79 0.91 -2.04
N PHE A 86 -10.89 2.23 -2.27
CA PHE A 86 -11.94 2.90 -3.05
C PHE A 86 -13.37 2.45 -2.69
N LYS A 87 -13.59 2.03 -1.43
CA LYS A 87 -14.81 1.36 -0.95
C LYS A 87 -15.23 0.12 -1.75
N GLY A 88 -14.32 -0.47 -2.54
CA GLY A 88 -14.59 -1.65 -3.36
C GLY A 88 -15.29 -1.27 -4.66
N HIS A 89 -15.24 0.01 -5.04
CA HIS A 89 -15.81 0.49 -6.28
C HIS A 89 -14.98 -0.02 -7.46
N GLN A 90 -15.45 -1.11 -8.08
CA GLN A 90 -14.76 -1.79 -9.17
C GLN A 90 -14.35 -0.85 -10.32
N PRO A 91 -15.19 0.10 -10.79
CA PRO A 91 -14.76 1.02 -11.84
C PRO A 91 -13.56 1.87 -11.42
N ALA A 92 -13.50 2.32 -10.16
CA ALA A 92 -12.36 3.10 -9.68
C ALA A 92 -11.08 2.25 -9.59
N LEU A 93 -11.19 0.99 -9.17
CA LEU A 93 -10.08 0.05 -9.19
C LEU A 93 -9.57 -0.18 -10.61
N ASN A 94 -10.49 -0.46 -11.54
CA ASN A 94 -10.17 -0.71 -12.95
C ASN A 94 -9.50 0.51 -13.61
N THR A 95 -9.90 1.73 -13.26
CA THR A 95 -9.24 2.96 -13.73
C THR A 95 -7.76 2.97 -13.34
N VAL A 96 -7.43 2.61 -12.10
CA VAL A 96 -6.02 2.57 -11.65
C VAL A 96 -5.27 1.39 -12.26
N PHE A 97 -5.91 0.22 -12.38
CA PHE A 97 -5.31 -0.96 -12.99
C PHE A 97 -4.95 -0.73 -14.46
N ALA A 98 -5.83 -0.05 -15.21
CA ALA A 98 -5.64 0.27 -16.62
C ALA A 98 -4.52 1.28 -16.89
N ALA A 99 -4.04 1.98 -15.85
CA ALA A 99 -2.85 2.83 -15.94
C ALA A 99 -1.53 2.03 -15.77
N GLU A 100 -1.61 0.72 -15.56
CA GLU A 100 -0.49 -0.23 -15.59
C GLU A 100 0.71 0.19 -14.71
N PRO A 101 0.51 0.50 -13.40
CA PRO A 101 1.65 0.71 -12.52
C PRO A 101 2.48 -0.57 -12.42
N GLU A 102 3.80 -0.44 -12.39
CA GLU A 102 4.68 -1.59 -12.31
C GLU A 102 4.49 -2.42 -11.03
N ILE A 103 4.09 -1.79 -9.92
CA ILE A 103 3.63 -2.48 -8.71
C ILE A 103 2.32 -1.86 -8.22
N PHE A 104 1.31 -2.70 -8.03
CA PHE A 104 0.08 -2.31 -7.35
C PHE A 104 0.10 -2.77 -5.89
N SER A 105 -0.01 -1.85 -4.95
CA SER A 105 0.00 -2.14 -3.52
C SER A 105 -1.29 -1.71 -2.83
N HIS A 106 -1.82 -2.60 -2.00
CA HIS A 106 -2.89 -2.28 -1.04
C HIS A 106 -2.59 -2.99 0.28
N ASN A 107 -2.49 -2.25 1.38
CA ASN A 107 -2.12 -2.84 2.67
C ASN A 107 -3.34 -3.46 3.38
N VAL A 108 -3.15 -4.67 3.89
CA VAL A 108 -4.05 -5.30 4.87
C VAL A 108 -3.88 -4.69 6.28
N GLU A 109 -2.69 -4.14 6.56
CA GLU A 109 -2.25 -3.40 7.75
C GLU A 109 -2.18 -4.18 9.06
N CYS A 110 -3.04 -5.15 9.30
CA CYS A 110 -3.08 -5.96 10.53
C CYS A 110 -3.80 -7.27 10.26
N VAL A 111 -4.05 -8.10 11.28
CA VAL A 111 -4.81 -9.35 11.12
C VAL A 111 -6.32 -9.10 11.21
N GLU A 112 -7.13 -9.97 10.58
CA GLU A 112 -8.60 -9.83 10.50
C GLU A 112 -9.27 -9.51 11.84
N ARG A 113 -8.92 -10.25 12.89
CA ARG A 113 -9.52 -10.12 14.24
C ARG A 113 -9.46 -8.69 14.80
N ILE A 114 -8.39 -7.95 14.52
CA ILE A 114 -8.18 -6.58 15.03
C ILE A 114 -8.47 -5.51 14.00
N SER A 115 -8.63 -5.86 12.72
CA SER A 115 -8.83 -4.94 11.60
C SER A 115 -9.95 -3.93 11.85
N LYS A 116 -11.12 -4.36 12.30
CA LYS A 116 -12.24 -3.42 12.55
C LYS A 116 -11.94 -2.39 13.65
N LYS A 117 -11.11 -2.74 14.65
CA LYS A 117 -10.70 -1.84 15.73
C LYS A 117 -9.62 -0.86 15.27
N VAL A 118 -8.70 -1.33 14.42
CA VAL A 118 -7.55 -0.54 13.91
C VAL A 118 -7.96 0.35 12.73
N ARG A 119 -8.87 -0.13 11.86
CA ARG A 119 -9.34 0.50 10.62
C ARG A 119 -10.87 0.57 10.60
N SER A 120 -11.45 1.50 11.37
CA SER A 120 -12.89 1.55 11.59
C SER A 120 -13.72 1.72 10.29
N GLN A 121 -13.20 2.46 9.30
CA GLN A 121 -13.85 2.65 7.99
C GLN A 121 -13.44 1.64 6.90
N ALA A 122 -12.39 0.84 7.12
CA ALA A 122 -12.01 -0.21 6.17
C ALA A 122 -12.78 -1.50 6.43
N ASP A 123 -12.77 -2.38 5.44
CA ASP A 123 -13.30 -3.73 5.53
C ASP A 123 -12.21 -4.73 5.14
N TRP A 124 -12.06 -5.79 5.94
CA TRP A 124 -11.01 -6.79 5.74
C TRP A 124 -11.19 -7.56 4.43
N GLN A 125 -12.41 -8.07 4.20
CA GLN A 125 -12.74 -8.85 3.02
C GLN A 125 -12.62 -7.99 1.76
N ARG A 126 -13.01 -6.71 1.85
CA ARG A 126 -12.76 -5.73 0.79
C ARG A 126 -11.28 -5.53 0.49
N SER A 127 -10.42 -5.44 1.51
CA SER A 127 -8.97 -5.31 1.30
C SER A 127 -8.40 -6.55 0.59
N MET A 128 -8.87 -7.74 0.96
CA MET A 128 -8.52 -8.99 0.30
C MET A 128 -9.03 -9.05 -1.14
N GLU A 129 -10.23 -8.55 -1.40
CA GLU A 129 -10.82 -8.48 -2.73
C GLU A 129 -10.07 -7.52 -3.66
N VAL A 130 -9.63 -6.35 -3.16
CA VAL A 130 -8.78 -5.43 -3.92
C VAL A 130 -7.49 -6.11 -4.36
N LEU A 131 -6.84 -6.86 -3.45
CA LEU A 131 -5.64 -7.63 -3.79
C LEU A 131 -5.93 -8.71 -4.83
N ARG A 132 -7.01 -9.49 -4.64
CA ARG A 132 -7.43 -10.53 -5.59
C ARG A 132 -7.65 -9.96 -7.00
N LEU A 133 -8.41 -8.87 -7.10
CA LEU A 133 -8.72 -8.20 -8.37
C LEU A 133 -7.46 -7.68 -9.07
N SER A 134 -6.50 -7.13 -8.31
CA SER A 134 -5.24 -6.65 -8.89
C SER A 134 -4.41 -7.80 -9.47
N VAL A 135 -4.36 -8.96 -8.79
CA VAL A 135 -3.66 -10.15 -9.30
C VAL A 135 -4.37 -10.73 -10.52
N ASP A 136 -5.70 -10.83 -10.49
CA ASP A 136 -6.49 -11.31 -11.63
C ASP A 136 -6.33 -10.41 -12.86
N CYS A 137 -6.05 -9.12 -12.65
CA CYS A 137 -5.73 -8.16 -13.71
C CYS A 137 -4.28 -8.28 -14.23
N GLY A 138 -3.48 -9.20 -13.68
CA GLY A 138 -2.10 -9.46 -14.09
C GLY A 138 -1.05 -8.51 -13.50
N LEU A 139 -1.41 -7.68 -12.52
CA LEU A 139 -0.48 -6.74 -11.90
C LEU A 139 0.46 -7.45 -10.91
N HIS A 140 1.67 -6.91 -10.76
CA HIS A 140 2.55 -7.30 -9.67
C HIS A 140 2.03 -6.70 -8.36
N THR A 141 1.35 -7.54 -7.58
CA THR A 141 0.67 -7.08 -6.37
C THR A 141 1.56 -7.16 -5.13
N LYS A 142 1.45 -6.13 -4.30
CA LYS A 142 2.11 -5.98 -3.00
C LYS A 142 1.11 -5.74 -1.88
N THR A 143 1.45 -6.19 -0.68
CA THR A 143 0.75 -5.76 0.54
C THR A 143 1.71 -5.58 1.71
N GLY A 144 1.22 -4.93 2.75
CA GLY A 144 1.94 -4.71 4.00
C GLY A 144 1.05 -4.92 5.21
N MET A 145 1.71 -5.29 6.32
CA MET A 145 1.12 -5.41 7.63
C MET A 145 2.05 -4.82 8.69
N MET A 146 1.45 -4.12 9.65
CA MET A 146 2.12 -3.73 10.87
C MET A 146 1.94 -4.79 11.95
N VAL A 147 2.99 -5.04 12.71
CA VAL A 147 3.01 -5.93 13.87
C VAL A 147 3.25 -5.14 15.16
N GLY A 148 2.78 -5.67 16.29
CA GLY A 148 2.74 -5.00 17.59
C GLY A 148 1.40 -4.37 17.92
N LEU A 149 0.33 -4.68 17.19
CA LEU A 149 -1.04 -4.18 17.39
C LEU A 149 -1.92 -5.14 18.22
N GLY A 150 -1.37 -6.29 18.62
CA GLY A 150 -2.06 -7.29 19.46
C GLY A 150 -2.45 -8.57 18.72
N GLU A 151 -1.91 -8.75 17.52
CA GLU A 151 -1.88 -10.01 16.78
C GLU A 151 -0.96 -11.05 17.45
N THR A 152 -1.27 -12.33 17.25
CA THR A 152 -0.36 -13.43 17.59
C THR A 152 0.50 -13.81 16.37
N PHE A 153 1.59 -14.55 16.63
CA PHE A 153 2.45 -15.08 15.57
C PHE A 153 1.67 -15.93 14.55
N ASP A 154 0.81 -16.82 15.03
CA ASP A 154 0.01 -17.70 14.16
C ASP A 154 -1.00 -16.92 13.32
N GLU A 155 -1.56 -15.82 13.83
CA GLU A 155 -2.47 -14.97 13.06
C GLU A 155 -1.73 -14.22 11.93
N VAL A 156 -0.49 -13.78 12.19
CA VAL A 156 0.37 -13.19 11.16
C VAL A 156 0.66 -14.22 10.07
N VAL A 157 1.10 -15.42 10.45
CA VAL A 157 1.39 -16.51 9.50
C VAL A 157 0.13 -16.93 8.73
N ALA A 158 -1.02 -17.00 9.38
CA ALA A 158 -2.30 -17.30 8.74
C ALA A 158 -2.66 -16.22 7.71
N THR A 159 -2.47 -14.94 8.04
CA THR A 159 -2.69 -13.82 7.13
C THR A 159 -1.76 -13.91 5.92
N MET A 160 -0.46 -14.16 6.14
CA MET A 160 0.51 -14.35 5.06
C MET A 160 0.11 -15.51 4.14
N LYS A 161 -0.39 -16.63 4.70
CA LYS A 161 -0.91 -17.75 3.90
C LYS A 161 -2.13 -17.37 3.08
N GLN A 162 -3.09 -16.65 3.66
CA GLN A 162 -4.30 -16.21 2.96
C GLN A 162 -3.98 -15.27 1.81
N VAL A 163 -3.16 -14.25 2.06
CA VAL A 163 -2.73 -13.29 1.04
C VAL A 163 -1.96 -14.00 -0.07
N ARG A 164 -1.07 -14.94 0.27
CA ARG A 164 -0.27 -15.63 -0.74
C ARG A 164 -1.13 -16.48 -1.67
N LYS A 165 -2.23 -17.08 -1.16
CA LYS A 165 -3.19 -17.84 -1.99
C LYS A 165 -3.86 -16.98 -3.06
N LEU A 166 -3.93 -15.65 -2.88
CA LEU A 166 -4.43 -14.74 -3.89
C LEU A 166 -3.42 -14.48 -5.03
N GLY A 167 -2.15 -14.85 -4.85
CA GLY A 167 -1.08 -14.63 -5.84
C GLY A 167 -0.27 -13.35 -5.63
N VAL A 168 -0.44 -12.64 -4.50
CA VAL A 168 0.39 -11.48 -4.13
C VAL A 168 1.86 -11.86 -4.08
N ALA A 169 2.72 -11.08 -4.75
CA ALA A 169 4.13 -11.38 -4.94
C ALA A 169 5.03 -10.80 -3.84
N ILE A 170 4.65 -9.65 -3.28
CA ILE A 170 5.46 -8.88 -2.32
C ILE A 170 4.71 -8.74 -0.99
N PHE A 171 5.37 -9.07 0.12
CA PHE A 171 4.81 -8.87 1.46
C PHE A 171 5.77 -8.09 2.35
N THR A 172 5.27 -7.04 3.01
CA THR A 172 6.06 -6.24 3.96
C THR A 172 5.52 -6.35 5.38
N LEU A 173 6.43 -6.45 6.35
CA LEU A 173 6.16 -6.54 7.79
C LEU A 173 7.00 -5.52 8.54
N GLY A 174 6.33 -4.56 9.18
CA GLY A 174 6.97 -3.48 9.94
C GLY A 174 6.46 -3.40 11.37
N GLN A 175 7.31 -2.97 12.31
CA GLN A 175 6.84 -2.65 13.66
C GLN A 175 5.90 -1.44 13.60
N TYR A 176 4.72 -1.57 14.22
CA TYR A 176 3.85 -0.45 14.51
C TYR A 176 4.53 0.48 15.51
N LEU A 177 4.70 1.74 15.11
CA LEU A 177 5.16 2.82 15.96
C LEU A 177 4.01 3.80 16.15
N GLN A 178 3.54 3.92 17.39
CA GLN A 178 2.41 4.77 17.72
C GLN A 178 2.74 6.25 17.47
N PRO A 179 1.99 6.96 16.59
CA PRO A 179 2.31 8.35 16.27
C PRO A 179 2.15 9.30 17.45
N THR A 180 1.07 9.15 18.21
CA THR A 180 0.81 9.92 19.44
C THR A 180 0.03 9.06 20.43
N LYS A 181 -0.03 9.47 21.71
CA LYS A 181 -0.79 8.76 22.76
C LYS A 181 -2.29 8.59 22.47
N LYS A 182 -2.86 9.33 21.50
CA LYS A 182 -4.27 9.22 21.08
C LYS A 182 -4.51 8.10 20.06
N HIS A 183 -3.46 7.64 19.39
CA HIS A 183 -3.53 6.56 18.40
C HIS A 183 -3.58 5.20 19.11
N PHE A 184 -3.88 4.15 18.34
CA PHE A 184 -3.95 2.77 18.83
C PHE A 184 -2.68 2.43 19.64
N PRO A 185 -2.79 1.82 20.82
CA PRO A 185 -1.62 1.56 21.66
C PRO A 185 -0.76 0.44 21.08
N VAL A 186 0.57 0.60 21.16
CA VAL A 186 1.50 -0.51 20.90
C VAL A 186 1.28 -1.58 21.97
N GLN A 187 0.98 -2.81 21.56
CA GLN A 187 0.79 -3.95 22.45
C GLN A 187 2.12 -4.66 22.74
N ARG A 188 3.02 -4.72 21.74
CA ARG A 188 4.31 -5.40 21.85
C ARG A 188 5.32 -4.86 20.83
N TYR A 189 6.59 -4.87 21.20
CA TYR A 189 7.71 -4.73 20.27
C TYR A 189 8.25 -6.12 19.96
N LEU A 190 8.31 -6.45 18.67
CA LEU A 190 8.85 -7.73 18.22
C LEU A 190 10.38 -7.69 18.21
N SER A 191 10.98 -8.86 18.43
CA SER A 191 12.42 -9.05 18.31
C SER A 191 12.85 -9.20 16.85
N ASP A 192 14.12 -8.90 16.56
CA ASP A 192 14.71 -9.12 15.23
C ASP A 192 14.61 -10.58 14.77
N ARG A 193 14.63 -11.52 15.73
CA ARG A 193 14.42 -12.95 15.46
C ARG A 193 13.02 -13.21 14.91
N GLU A 194 11.97 -12.62 15.48
CA GLU A 194 10.61 -12.80 14.97
C GLU A 194 10.45 -12.24 13.56
N PHE A 195 11.04 -11.08 13.28
CA PHE A 195 11.05 -10.54 11.91
C PHE A 195 11.79 -11.47 10.94
N THR A 196 12.92 -12.04 11.35
CA THR A 196 13.66 -13.04 10.57
C THR A 196 12.83 -14.29 10.32
N ASP A 197 12.14 -14.79 11.34
CA ASP A 197 11.25 -15.96 11.23
C ASP A 197 10.11 -15.69 10.24
N TYR A 198 9.47 -14.52 10.29
CA TYR A 198 8.45 -14.15 9.30
C TYR A 198 9.02 -14.03 7.88
N LYS A 199 10.22 -13.45 7.71
CA LYS A 199 10.86 -13.35 6.38
C LYS A 199 11.05 -14.74 5.79
N LYS A 200 11.61 -15.66 6.57
CA LYS A 200 11.80 -17.05 6.16
C LYS A 200 10.47 -17.72 5.81
N ILE A 201 9.47 -17.62 6.68
CA ILE A 201 8.15 -18.22 6.45
C ILE A 201 7.51 -17.67 5.17
N GLY A 202 7.57 -16.36 4.95
CA GLY A 202 7.03 -15.76 3.73
C GLY A 202 7.72 -16.27 2.46
N LEU A 203 9.04 -16.37 2.46
CA LEU A 203 9.78 -16.93 1.33
C LEU A 203 9.42 -18.41 1.11
N ASP A 204 9.29 -19.21 2.19
CA ASP A 204 8.87 -20.62 2.13
C ASP A 204 7.42 -20.77 1.62
N LEU A 205 6.55 -19.79 1.86
CA LEU A 205 5.20 -19.73 1.29
C LEU A 205 5.20 -19.36 -0.21
N GLY A 206 6.34 -18.92 -0.75
CA GLY A 206 6.52 -18.60 -2.16
C GLY A 206 6.21 -17.16 -2.54
N TYR A 207 6.28 -16.21 -1.61
CA TYR A 207 6.40 -14.79 -1.98
C TYR A 207 7.72 -14.57 -2.73
N GLN A 208 7.72 -13.72 -3.75
CA GLN A 208 8.94 -13.37 -4.47
C GLN A 208 9.84 -12.47 -3.63
N VAL A 209 9.22 -11.58 -2.86
CA VAL A 209 9.90 -10.62 -1.99
C VAL A 209 9.20 -10.56 -0.64
N VAL A 210 9.99 -10.66 0.43
CA VAL A 210 9.52 -10.43 1.80
C VAL A 210 10.47 -9.48 2.51
N GLU A 211 9.97 -8.29 2.86
CA GLU A 211 10.67 -7.39 3.76
C GLU A 211 10.05 -7.45 5.15
N SER A 212 10.88 -7.71 6.16
CA SER A 212 10.44 -7.92 7.52
C SER A 212 11.47 -7.34 8.47
N GLY A 213 11.10 -6.32 9.23
CA GLY A 213 11.99 -5.67 10.17
C GLY A 213 11.33 -4.50 10.90
N ALA A 214 11.91 -4.09 12.04
CA ALA A 214 11.30 -3.07 12.88
C ALA A 214 11.06 -1.73 12.16
N LEU A 215 11.98 -1.32 11.30
CA LEU A 215 11.91 -0.05 10.56
C LEU A 215 11.34 -0.20 9.14
N VAL A 216 10.93 -1.41 8.73
CA VAL A 216 10.31 -1.62 7.43
C VAL A 216 9.01 -0.82 7.34
N ARG A 217 8.83 -0.19 6.19
CA ARG A 217 7.64 0.55 5.77
C ARG A 217 7.28 0.08 4.37
N SER A 218 6.04 0.32 3.93
CA SER A 218 5.61 -0.11 2.60
C SER A 218 6.52 0.39 1.48
N SER A 219 7.15 1.57 1.59
CA SER A 219 8.10 2.10 0.60
C SER A 219 9.57 1.76 0.86
N TYR A 220 9.91 1.06 1.96
CA TYR A 220 11.30 0.73 2.30
C TYR A 220 11.88 -0.25 1.28
N HIS A 221 13.03 0.09 0.69
CA HIS A 221 13.71 -0.70 -0.36
C HIS A 221 12.84 -1.01 -1.60
N ALA A 222 11.76 -0.26 -1.86
CA ALA A 222 10.82 -0.55 -2.95
C ALA A 222 11.49 -0.66 -4.33
N HIS A 223 12.56 0.10 -4.58
CA HIS A 223 13.35 0.00 -5.82
C HIS A 223 14.04 -1.38 -6.00
N GLU A 224 14.53 -2.01 -4.94
CA GLU A 224 15.14 -3.35 -4.99
C GLU A 224 14.06 -4.40 -5.25
N GLN A 225 12.90 -4.24 -4.59
CA GLN A 225 11.75 -5.10 -4.75
C GLN A 225 11.24 -5.07 -6.19
N ALA A 226 11.12 -3.87 -6.77
CA ALA A 226 10.76 -3.64 -8.16
C ALA A 226 11.70 -4.40 -9.12
N ARG A 227 13.01 -4.28 -8.92
CA ARG A 227 13.99 -5.00 -9.77
C ARG A 227 13.86 -6.52 -9.70
N ILE A 228 13.52 -7.08 -8.53
CA ILE A 228 13.34 -8.53 -8.36
C ILE A 228 12.09 -9.02 -9.09
N VAL A 229 11.01 -8.25 -9.03
CA VAL A 229 9.68 -8.69 -9.49
C VAL A 229 9.44 -8.38 -10.97
N ILE A 230 9.88 -7.21 -11.43
CA ILE A 230 9.68 -6.72 -12.81
C ILE A 230 10.87 -7.09 -13.71
N GLY A 231 12.05 -7.28 -13.12
CA GLY A 231 13.32 -7.37 -13.86
C GLY A 231 13.94 -5.99 -14.12
N ASN A 232 15.08 -5.95 -14.83
CA ASN A 232 15.65 -4.69 -15.30
C ASN A 232 14.81 -4.19 -16.48
N LYS A 233 14.16 -3.03 -16.36
CA LYS A 233 13.76 -2.25 -17.55
C LYS A 233 15.06 -1.90 -18.29
N SER A 234 15.20 -2.42 -19.50
CA SER A 234 16.33 -2.19 -20.40
C SER A 234 16.26 -0.81 -21.03
#